data_AF-A0A8B8AP01-F1
#
_entry.id   AF-A0A8B8AP01-F1
#
_cell.length_a   1.000
_cell.length_b   1.000
_cell.length_c   1.000
_cell.angle_alpha   90.00
_cell.angle_beta   90.00
_cell.angle_gamma   90.00
#
_symmetry.space_group_name_H-M   'P 1'
#
loop_
_entity.id
_entity.type
_entity.pdbx_description
1 polymer ?
#
loop_
_entity_poly.entity_id
_entity_poly.type
_entity_poly.pdbx_seq_one_letter_code
_entity_poly.pdbx_strand_id
1 'polypeptide(L)'
;MDLLNFLKKRNVPKPQLDKLLEDKIDSDALKYMTDTDLAEYLPAKVDRLALKAFCEKKPEGKKQRLLETLRQKMMLRSRRVGNEDTLDSEEKATSERNHLEGNKNAAKSSRKLELGWIHEGRQVRKKNGGGTRNVVFDKTATKKDILEKCKTLFFPNGKVKSLELKNLTFNILDFKETEFPDDLTVGEIYDQVYDVQVS
;
A
#
# COMPACT_ATOMS: atom_id res chain seq x y z
N MET A 1 -8.52 -5.03 21.04
CA MET A 1 -9.62 -5.19 22.02
C MET A 1 -9.06 -4.73 23.34
N ASP A 2 -9.78 -3.86 24.04
CA ASP A 2 -9.32 -3.33 25.34
C ASP A 2 -9.60 -4.33 26.48
N LEU A 3 -8.74 -4.34 27.49
CA LEU A 3 -8.79 -5.24 28.65
C LEU A 3 -10.18 -5.25 29.33
N LEU A 4 -10.74 -4.07 29.61
CA LEU A 4 -12.08 -3.95 30.19
C LEU A 4 -13.18 -4.56 29.30
N ASN A 5 -13.07 -4.39 27.99
CA ASN A 5 -14.03 -4.94 27.04
C ASN A 5 -13.96 -6.47 26.98
N PHE A 6 -12.76 -7.05 27.17
CA PHE A 6 -12.58 -8.49 27.31
C PHE A 6 -13.24 -9.03 28.58
N LEU A 7 -13.01 -8.38 29.72
CA LEU A 7 -13.57 -8.83 31.01
C LEU A 7 -15.09 -8.67 31.09
N LYS A 8 -15.65 -7.58 30.54
CA LYS A 8 -17.12 -7.39 30.42
C LYS A 8 -17.79 -8.51 29.63
N LYS A 9 -17.18 -8.97 28.53
CA LYS A 9 -17.70 -10.10 27.73
C LYS A 9 -17.71 -11.42 28.47
N ARG A 10 -16.86 -11.57 29.49
CA ARG A 10 -16.80 -12.76 30.34
C ARG A 10 -17.73 -12.68 31.56
N ASN A 11 -18.58 -11.66 31.65
CA ASN A 11 -19.47 -11.41 32.78
C ASN A 11 -18.75 -11.28 34.12
N VAL A 12 -17.52 -10.72 34.12
CA VAL A 12 -16.85 -10.36 35.37
C VAL A 12 -17.68 -9.28 36.08
N PRO A 13 -18.01 -9.44 37.38
CA PRO A 13 -18.90 -8.49 38.04
C PRO A 13 -18.24 -7.11 38.17
N LYS A 14 -19.08 -6.06 38.16
CA LYS A 14 -18.62 -4.65 38.15
C LYS A 14 -17.67 -4.28 39.30
N PRO A 15 -17.88 -4.74 40.56
CA PRO A 15 -16.97 -4.42 41.65
C PRO A 15 -15.52 -4.84 41.39
N GLN A 16 -15.31 -5.97 40.71
CA GLN A 16 -13.96 -6.44 40.35
C GLN A 16 -13.34 -5.57 39.25
N LEU A 17 -14.14 -5.09 38.30
CA LEU A 17 -13.69 -4.18 37.25
C LEU A 17 -13.33 -2.80 37.80
N ASP A 18 -14.10 -2.31 38.78
CA ASP A 18 -13.86 -1.03 39.42
C ASP A 18 -12.55 -1.05 40.23
N LYS A 19 -12.27 -2.15 40.96
CA LYS A 19 -10.98 -2.37 41.63
C LYS A 19 -9.79 -2.40 40.66
N LEU A 20 -9.92 -3.12 39.53
CA LEU A 20 -8.89 -3.15 38.49
C LEU A 20 -8.61 -1.75 37.90
N LEU A 21 -9.64 -0.92 37.79
CA LEU A 21 -9.54 0.45 37.30
C LEU A 21 -8.89 1.38 38.34
N GLU A 22 -9.28 1.25 39.61
CA GLU A 22 -8.74 2.00 40.75
C GLU A 22 -7.24 1.73 40.92
N ASP A 23 -6.84 0.47 40.85
CA ASP A 23 -5.44 0.03 40.96
C ASP A 23 -4.64 0.22 39.65
N LYS A 24 -5.26 0.80 38.61
CA LYS A 24 -4.65 1.09 37.30
C LYS A 24 -3.96 -0.11 36.65
N ILE A 25 -4.55 -1.29 36.77
CA ILE A 25 -3.98 -2.52 36.24
C ILE A 25 -4.25 -2.59 34.72
N ASP A 26 -3.18 -2.51 33.94
CA ASP A 26 -3.23 -2.62 32.48
C ASP A 26 -2.69 -3.97 31.97
N SER A 27 -2.74 -4.18 30.65
CA SER A 27 -2.27 -5.42 30.02
C SER A 27 -0.77 -5.69 30.20
N ASP A 28 0.03 -4.66 30.45
CA ASP A 28 1.47 -4.79 30.67
C ASP A 28 1.77 -5.14 32.14
N ALA A 29 1.08 -4.53 33.11
CA ALA A 29 1.14 -4.88 34.52
C ALA A 29 0.77 -6.35 34.76
N LEU A 30 -0.24 -6.84 34.05
CA LEU A 30 -0.68 -8.25 34.12
C LEU A 30 0.41 -9.27 33.73
N LYS A 31 1.45 -8.87 33.00
CA LYS A 31 2.58 -9.77 32.65
C LYS A 31 3.47 -10.06 33.84
N TYR A 32 3.47 -9.19 34.84
CA TYR A 32 4.32 -9.28 36.03
C TYR A 32 3.57 -9.80 37.26
N MET A 33 2.23 -9.94 37.18
CA MET A 33 1.41 -10.45 38.26
C MET A 33 1.41 -11.99 38.34
N THR A 34 1.46 -12.52 39.55
CA THR A 34 1.35 -13.95 39.83
C THR A 34 -0.12 -14.41 39.85
N ASP A 35 -0.40 -15.73 39.83
CA ASP A 35 -1.79 -16.23 39.89
C ASP A 35 -2.49 -15.85 41.19
N THR A 36 -1.73 -15.71 42.28
CA THR A 36 -2.23 -15.28 43.59
C THR A 36 -2.68 -13.83 43.56
N ASP A 37 -1.89 -12.93 42.97
CA ASP A 37 -2.24 -11.51 42.85
C ASP A 37 -3.50 -11.34 41.98
N LEU A 38 -3.59 -12.11 40.88
CA LEU A 38 -4.76 -12.11 40.02
C LEU A 38 -6.01 -12.70 40.68
N ALA A 39 -5.86 -13.55 41.70
CA ALA A 39 -7.00 -14.15 42.41
C ALA A 39 -7.75 -13.12 43.27
N GLU A 40 -7.09 -12.04 43.70
CA GLU A 40 -7.72 -10.95 44.44
C GLU A 40 -8.75 -10.18 43.61
N TYR A 41 -8.48 -10.05 42.30
CA TYR A 41 -9.37 -9.40 41.35
C TYR A 41 -10.31 -10.38 40.64
N LEU A 42 -9.80 -11.57 40.30
CA LEU A 42 -10.50 -12.59 39.54
C LEU A 42 -10.45 -13.93 40.29
N PRO A 43 -11.41 -14.19 41.20
CA PRO A 43 -11.41 -15.42 42.00
C PRO A 43 -11.58 -16.68 41.14
N ALA A 44 -12.26 -16.58 39.99
CA ALA A 44 -12.42 -17.67 39.05
C ALA A 44 -11.12 -17.98 38.29
N LYS A 45 -10.55 -19.16 38.54
CA LYS A 45 -9.30 -19.64 37.90
C LYS A 45 -9.37 -19.65 36.36
N VAL A 46 -10.54 -19.97 35.81
CA VAL A 46 -10.75 -20.02 34.35
C VAL A 46 -10.62 -18.63 33.72
N ASP A 47 -11.07 -17.59 34.42
CA ASP A 47 -10.97 -16.21 33.92
C ASP A 47 -9.55 -15.68 34.01
N ARG A 48 -8.80 -16.05 35.05
CA ARG A 48 -7.34 -15.76 35.13
C ARG A 48 -6.57 -16.41 33.99
N LEU A 49 -6.85 -17.68 33.69
CA LEU A 49 -6.21 -18.39 32.58
C LEU A 49 -6.54 -17.74 31.22
N ALA A 50 -7.81 -17.36 31.03
CA ALA A 50 -8.25 -16.67 29.82
C ALA A 50 -7.63 -15.27 29.68
N LEU A 51 -7.43 -14.56 30.80
CA LEU A 51 -6.77 -13.26 30.84
C LEU A 51 -5.30 -13.37 30.45
N LYS A 52 -4.57 -14.34 31.01
CA LYS A 52 -3.18 -14.61 30.62
C LYS A 52 -3.08 -14.94 29.13
N ALA A 53 -3.94 -15.82 28.63
CA ALA A 53 -3.99 -16.14 27.20
C ALA A 53 -4.36 -14.93 26.31
N PHE A 54 -5.15 -13.99 26.83
CA PHE A 54 -5.49 -12.74 26.12
C PHE A 54 -4.30 -11.77 26.07
N CYS A 55 -3.53 -11.65 27.14
CA CYS A 55 -2.33 -10.82 27.19
C CYS A 55 -1.14 -11.42 26.41
N GLU A 56 -1.04 -12.75 26.34
CA GLU A 56 -0.05 -13.46 25.51
C GLU A 56 -0.36 -13.38 24.01
N LYS A 57 -1.64 -13.23 23.65
CA LYS A 57 -2.04 -12.91 22.27
C LYS A 57 -1.56 -11.50 21.93
N LYS A 58 -0.30 -11.41 21.51
CA LYS A 58 0.21 -10.29 20.75
C LYS A 58 -0.77 -10.00 19.59
N PRO A 59 -0.97 -8.73 19.19
CA PRO A 59 -1.71 -8.38 17.98
C PRO A 59 -0.92 -8.82 16.73
N GLU A 60 -0.70 -10.12 16.57
CA GLU A 60 0.02 -10.73 15.47
C GLU A 60 -0.99 -11.29 14.47
N GLY A 61 -0.79 -10.98 13.20
CA GLY A 61 -1.51 -11.69 12.15
C GLY A 61 -1.20 -11.18 10.76
N LYS A 62 -0.87 -9.89 10.62
CA LYS A 62 -0.59 -9.31 9.29
C LYS A 62 0.72 -8.54 9.22
N LYS A 63 1.01 -7.67 10.19
CA LYS A 63 2.18 -6.79 10.13
C LYS A 63 3.51 -7.53 10.34
N GLN A 64 3.61 -8.41 11.33
CA GLN A 64 4.85 -9.15 11.58
C GLN A 64 5.15 -10.18 10.51
N ARG A 65 4.14 -10.91 10.02
CA ARG A 65 4.30 -11.85 8.90
C ARG A 65 4.77 -11.14 7.62
N LEU A 66 4.28 -9.92 7.36
CA LEU A 66 4.78 -9.08 6.26
C LEU A 66 6.23 -8.65 6.48
N LEU A 67 6.57 -8.18 7.68
CA LEU A 67 7.95 -7.78 8.03
C LEU A 67 8.93 -8.96 7.96
N GLU A 68 8.51 -10.14 8.36
CA GLU A 68 9.29 -11.38 8.27
C GLU A 68 9.49 -11.81 6.81
N THR A 69 8.41 -11.75 6.00
CA THR A 69 8.50 -12.02 4.56
C THR A 69 9.44 -11.02 3.86
N LEU A 70 9.41 -9.76 4.26
CA LEU A 70 10.32 -8.72 3.75
C LEU A 70 11.78 -9.00 4.17
N ARG A 71 12.02 -9.34 5.44
CA ARG A 71 13.35 -9.73 5.94
C ARG A 71 13.91 -10.93 5.18
N GLN A 72 13.11 -11.99 4.97
CA GLN A 72 13.52 -13.14 4.16
C GLN A 72 13.87 -12.74 2.73
N LYS A 73 13.06 -11.91 2.08
CA LYS A 73 13.33 -11.44 0.71
C LYS A 73 14.62 -10.61 0.61
N MET A 74 14.95 -9.80 1.62
CA MET A 74 16.20 -9.04 1.65
C MET A 74 17.42 -9.93 1.89
N MET A 75 17.32 -10.92 2.80
CA MET A 75 18.39 -11.89 3.05
C MET A 75 18.69 -12.77 1.83
N LEU A 76 17.66 -13.18 1.08
CA LEU A 76 17.82 -13.94 -0.17
C LEU A 76 18.45 -13.11 -1.30
N ARG A 77 18.30 -11.79 -1.29
CA ARG A 77 18.99 -10.89 -2.23
C ARG A 77 20.47 -10.76 -1.91
N SER A 78 20.82 -10.68 -0.63
CA SER A 78 22.22 -10.62 -0.17
C SER A 78 22.99 -11.90 -0.52
N ARG A 79 22.35 -13.07 -0.39
CA ARG A 79 23.00 -14.37 -0.64
C ARG A 79 23.28 -14.67 -2.13
N ARG A 80 22.66 -13.96 -3.07
CA ARG A 80 22.95 -14.10 -4.52
C ARG A 80 24.17 -13.28 -4.98
N VAL A 81 24.79 -12.50 -4.09
CA VAL A 81 25.94 -11.64 -4.41
C VAL A 81 27.28 -12.29 -4.02
N GLY A 82 27.28 -13.48 -3.39
CA GLY A 82 28.53 -14.14 -2.98
C GLY A 82 28.42 -15.65 -2.91
N ASN A 83 28.43 -16.33 -4.06
CA ASN A 83 28.98 -17.67 -4.21
C ASN A 83 29.12 -18.01 -5.70
N GLU A 84 30.31 -17.79 -6.26
CA GLU A 84 30.81 -18.53 -7.42
C GLU A 84 31.42 -19.84 -6.91
N ASP A 85 31.01 -20.97 -7.51
CA ASP A 85 31.92 -21.99 -8.07
C ASP A 85 31.16 -23.27 -8.38
N THR A 86 30.92 -23.55 -9.68
CA THR A 86 31.51 -24.71 -10.39
C THR A 86 31.01 -24.79 -11.84
N LEU A 87 31.96 -24.55 -12.78
CA LEU A 87 32.26 -25.27 -14.05
C LEU A 87 31.08 -25.50 -15.04
N ASP A 88 31.11 -25.21 -16.33
CA ASP A 88 32.18 -25.05 -17.33
C ASP A 88 31.50 -24.52 -18.62
N SER A 89 32.06 -23.49 -19.25
CA SER A 89 31.97 -23.16 -20.70
C SER A 89 32.31 -21.69 -20.91
N GLU A 90 33.44 -21.50 -21.58
CA GLU A 90 34.07 -20.26 -21.97
C GLU A 90 33.16 -19.44 -22.91
N GLU A 91 32.81 -18.22 -22.52
CA GLU A 91 32.78 -17.09 -23.44
C GLU A 91 32.90 -15.79 -22.65
N LYS A 92 34.07 -15.15 -22.79
CA LYS A 92 34.38 -13.84 -22.23
C LYS A 92 33.45 -12.78 -22.83
N ALA A 93 32.50 -12.31 -22.05
CA ALA A 93 32.01 -10.95 -22.16
C ALA A 93 32.07 -10.32 -20.77
N THR A 94 33.16 -9.57 -20.54
CA THR A 94 33.29 -8.60 -19.46
C THR A 94 32.15 -7.58 -19.57
N SER A 95 31.06 -7.81 -18.87
CA SER A 95 30.14 -6.73 -18.52
C SER A 95 30.25 -6.51 -17.02
N GLU A 96 31.23 -5.69 -16.63
CA GLU A 96 31.17 -5.00 -15.37
C GLU A 96 29.77 -4.40 -15.24
N ARG A 97 29.03 -4.82 -14.21
CA ARG A 97 27.68 -4.34 -13.99
C ARG A 97 27.78 -2.91 -13.47
N ASN A 98 27.94 -1.97 -14.40
CA ASN A 98 27.61 -0.56 -14.23
C ASN A 98 26.08 -0.45 -14.06
N HIS A 99 25.59 -0.91 -12.91
CA HIS A 99 24.18 -0.81 -12.54
C HIS A 99 23.84 0.59 -11.99
N LEU A 100 24.82 1.49 -11.97
CA LEU A 100 24.73 2.86 -11.47
C LEU A 100 25.03 3.92 -12.54
N GLU A 101 25.34 3.53 -13.78
CA GLU A 101 25.46 4.50 -14.88
C GLU A 101 24.08 5.00 -15.29
N GLY A 102 23.80 6.24 -14.88
CA GLY A 102 22.65 7.03 -15.29
C GLY A 102 21.31 6.56 -14.73
N ASN A 103 20.35 7.49 -14.66
CA ASN A 103 18.96 7.13 -14.41
C ASN A 103 18.42 6.40 -15.65
N LYS A 104 18.66 5.08 -15.75
CA LYS A 104 18.20 4.23 -16.86
C LYS A 104 16.69 4.35 -17.10
N ASN A 105 15.91 4.73 -16.08
CA ASN A 105 14.49 5.01 -16.22
C ASN A 105 14.21 6.33 -16.94
N ALA A 106 15.01 7.38 -16.70
CA ALA A 106 14.89 8.65 -17.42
C ALA A 106 15.17 8.46 -18.91
N ALA A 107 16.15 7.63 -19.26
CA ALA A 107 16.54 7.31 -20.64
C ALA A 107 15.50 6.49 -21.43
N LYS A 108 14.55 5.82 -20.76
CA LYS A 108 13.49 5.05 -21.46
C LYS A 108 12.67 5.96 -22.38
N SER A 109 12.40 5.48 -23.59
CA SER A 109 11.52 6.14 -24.57
C SER A 109 10.06 6.17 -24.15
N SER A 110 9.67 5.37 -23.16
CA SER A 110 8.29 5.25 -22.67
C SER A 110 8.12 5.72 -21.22
N ARG A 111 6.91 6.16 -20.89
CA ARG A 111 6.47 6.51 -19.53
C ARG A 111 5.19 5.76 -19.16
N LYS A 112 5.11 5.34 -17.90
CA LYS A 112 3.91 4.72 -17.33
C LYS A 112 3.10 5.81 -16.65
N LEU A 113 1.87 6.01 -17.11
CA LEU A 113 0.90 6.97 -16.57
C LEU A 113 -0.21 6.24 -15.83
N GLU A 114 -0.68 6.85 -14.75
CA GLU A 114 -1.87 6.41 -14.03
C GLU A 114 -3.05 7.31 -14.42
N LEU A 115 -4.04 6.74 -15.10
CA LEU A 115 -5.17 7.49 -15.64
C LEU A 115 -6.43 7.19 -14.84
N GLY A 116 -7.14 8.24 -14.42
CA GLY A 116 -8.45 8.17 -13.78
C GLY A 116 -9.51 8.89 -14.60
N TRP A 117 -10.78 8.51 -14.41
CA TRP A 117 -11.91 9.28 -14.94
C TRP A 117 -12.67 9.89 -13.77
N ILE A 118 -12.85 11.20 -13.81
CA ILE A 118 -13.68 11.96 -12.88
C ILE A 118 -14.93 12.41 -13.64
N HIS A 119 -16.09 12.18 -13.03
CA HIS A 119 -17.38 12.62 -13.54
C HIS A 119 -18.15 13.26 -12.39
N GLU A 120 -18.63 14.50 -12.58
CA GLU A 120 -19.35 15.26 -11.55
C GLU A 120 -18.59 15.31 -10.20
N GLY A 121 -17.28 15.61 -10.27
CA GLY A 121 -16.41 15.68 -9.09
C GLY A 121 -16.13 14.34 -8.39
N ARG A 122 -16.57 13.21 -8.97
CA ARG A 122 -16.39 11.87 -8.38
C ARG A 122 -15.60 10.95 -9.29
N GLN A 123 -14.61 10.27 -8.71
CA GLN A 123 -13.82 9.28 -9.43
C GLN A 123 -14.64 8.04 -9.78
N VAL A 124 -14.68 7.69 -11.07
CA VAL A 124 -15.44 6.54 -11.57
C VAL A 124 -14.66 5.25 -11.40
N ARG A 125 -15.19 4.37 -10.54
CA ARG A 125 -14.58 3.10 -10.15
C ARG A 125 -15.06 1.91 -11.01
N LYS A 126 -14.21 0.88 -11.09
CA LYS A 126 -14.60 -0.44 -11.63
C LYS A 126 -15.46 -1.18 -10.59
N LYS A 127 -16.29 -2.13 -11.05
CA LYS A 127 -17.13 -2.99 -10.17
C LYS A 127 -16.31 -3.73 -9.10
N ASN A 128 -15.11 -4.21 -9.46
CA ASN A 128 -14.24 -4.98 -8.56
C ASN A 128 -13.32 -4.08 -7.70
N GLY A 129 -13.65 -2.80 -7.55
CA GLY A 129 -12.79 -1.82 -6.87
C GLY A 129 -11.69 -1.24 -7.77
N GLY A 130 -11.05 -0.19 -7.28
CA GLY A 130 -10.11 0.64 -8.05
C GLY A 130 -10.82 1.68 -8.94
N GLY A 131 -10.10 2.74 -9.31
CA GLY A 131 -10.63 3.85 -10.12
C GLY A 131 -9.65 4.37 -11.17
N THR A 132 -8.38 3.98 -11.07
CA THR A 132 -7.33 4.33 -12.01
C THR A 132 -6.84 3.13 -12.81
N ARG A 133 -6.19 3.39 -13.94
CA ARG A 133 -5.63 2.39 -14.84
C ARG A 133 -4.21 2.82 -15.20
N ASN A 134 -3.29 1.88 -15.10
CA ASN A 134 -1.91 2.08 -15.52
C ASN A 134 -1.77 1.84 -17.03
N VAL A 135 -1.26 2.83 -17.76
CA VAL A 135 -1.06 2.77 -19.21
C VAL A 135 0.34 3.26 -19.54
N VAL A 136 1.00 2.64 -20.52
CA VAL A 136 2.32 3.05 -20.98
C VAL A 136 2.17 3.81 -22.29
N PHE A 137 2.83 4.96 -22.40
CA PHE A 137 2.91 5.79 -23.58
C PHE A 137 4.36 6.05 -23.96
N ASP A 138 4.63 6.25 -25.25
CA ASP A 138 5.89 6.82 -25.69
C ASP A 138 5.99 8.30 -25.28
N LYS A 139 7.21 8.78 -25.04
CA LYS A 139 7.46 10.17 -24.65
C LYS A 139 6.97 11.17 -25.69
N THR A 140 6.98 10.78 -26.96
CA THR A 140 6.52 11.59 -28.09
C THR A 140 4.99 11.59 -28.24
N ALA A 141 4.28 10.75 -27.48
CA ALA A 141 2.82 10.76 -27.49
C ALA A 141 2.31 12.11 -26.98
N THR A 142 1.25 12.61 -27.60
CA THR A 142 0.66 13.92 -27.33
C THR A 142 -0.52 13.80 -26.37
N LYS A 143 -1.01 14.93 -25.87
CA LYS A 143 -2.28 15.00 -25.12
C LYS A 143 -3.44 14.33 -25.87
N LYS A 144 -3.50 14.46 -27.20
CA LYS A 144 -4.53 13.83 -28.04
C LYS A 144 -4.48 12.31 -27.97
N ASP A 145 -3.28 11.72 -28.04
CA ASP A 145 -3.09 10.27 -27.95
C ASP A 145 -3.54 9.73 -26.59
N ILE A 146 -3.23 10.46 -25.51
CA ILE A 146 -3.71 10.12 -24.17
C ILE A 146 -5.24 10.17 -24.12
N LEU A 147 -5.86 11.19 -24.72
CA LEU A 147 -7.32 11.36 -24.73
C LEU A 147 -8.02 10.23 -25.47
N GLU A 148 -7.51 9.82 -26.64
CA GLU A 148 -8.04 8.68 -27.40
C GLU A 148 -7.92 7.38 -26.60
N LYS A 149 -6.77 7.19 -25.94
CA LYS A 149 -6.57 6.03 -25.06
C LYS A 149 -7.50 6.04 -23.86
N CYS A 150 -7.78 7.20 -23.27
CA CYS A 150 -8.78 7.37 -22.22
C CYS A 150 -10.18 7.01 -22.73
N LYS A 151 -10.59 7.54 -23.87
CA LYS A 151 -11.91 7.25 -24.48
C LYS A 151 -12.11 5.74 -24.64
N THR A 152 -11.13 5.04 -25.21
CA THR A 152 -11.22 3.57 -25.38
C THR A 152 -11.21 2.81 -24.04
N LEU A 153 -10.47 3.29 -23.05
CA LEU A 153 -10.30 2.61 -21.75
C LEU A 153 -11.48 2.80 -20.79
N PHE A 154 -12.06 3.99 -20.77
CA PHE A 154 -13.18 4.34 -19.88
C PHE A 154 -14.53 4.13 -20.55
N PHE A 155 -14.62 4.24 -21.88
CA PHE A 155 -15.84 4.10 -22.66
C PHE A 155 -15.69 3.03 -23.76
N PRO A 156 -15.56 1.75 -23.39
CA PRO A 156 -15.57 0.68 -24.37
C PRO A 156 -16.88 0.73 -25.17
N ASN A 157 -16.80 0.72 -26.49
CA ASN A 157 -17.93 0.90 -27.43
C ASN A 157 -18.56 2.31 -27.46
N GLY A 158 -17.87 3.33 -26.95
CA GLY A 158 -18.32 4.71 -27.04
C GLY A 158 -19.46 5.10 -26.09
N LYS A 159 -19.84 4.21 -25.16
CA LYS A 159 -20.91 4.46 -24.18
C LYS A 159 -20.53 3.90 -22.81
N VAL A 160 -20.95 4.58 -21.75
CA VAL A 160 -20.92 4.05 -20.38
C VAL A 160 -22.25 4.35 -19.70
N LYS A 161 -22.94 3.30 -19.25
CA LYS A 161 -24.29 3.40 -18.68
C LYS A 161 -25.22 4.16 -19.66
N SER A 162 -25.68 5.36 -19.29
CA SER A 162 -26.56 6.22 -20.08
C SER A 162 -25.82 7.37 -20.77
N LEU A 163 -24.50 7.46 -20.65
CA LEU A 163 -23.70 8.52 -21.25
C LEU A 163 -23.08 8.07 -22.57
N GLU A 164 -23.30 8.86 -23.62
CA GLU A 164 -22.67 8.71 -24.92
C GLU A 164 -21.48 9.66 -25.08
N LEU A 165 -20.42 9.18 -25.71
CA LEU A 165 -19.20 9.96 -25.95
C LEU A 165 -19.46 11.30 -26.65
N LYS A 166 -20.45 11.36 -27.53
CA LYS A 166 -20.76 12.53 -28.36
C LYS A 166 -21.30 13.72 -27.55
N ASN A 167 -21.86 13.45 -26.37
CA ASN A 167 -22.48 14.47 -25.52
C ASN A 167 -21.53 14.95 -24.40
N LEU A 168 -20.27 14.53 -24.44
CA LEU A 168 -19.29 14.76 -23.38
C LEU A 168 -18.07 15.50 -23.92
N THR A 169 -17.69 16.56 -23.21
CA THR A 169 -16.39 17.20 -23.37
C THR A 169 -15.39 16.50 -22.46
N PHE A 170 -14.22 16.16 -23.02
CA PHE A 170 -13.15 15.50 -22.27
C PHE A 170 -11.95 16.41 -22.22
N ASN A 171 -11.38 16.57 -21.03
CA ASN A 171 -10.10 17.23 -20.86
C ASN A 171 -9.17 16.36 -20.01
N ILE A 172 -7.87 16.63 -20.10
CA ILE A 172 -6.83 16.00 -19.28
C ILE A 172 -6.35 17.02 -18.27
N LEU A 173 -6.44 16.62 -17.01
CA LEU A 173 -6.01 17.40 -15.87
C LEU A 173 -4.87 16.67 -15.16
N ASP A 174 -3.97 17.43 -14.57
CA ASP A 174 -2.98 16.91 -13.64
C ASP A 174 -3.62 16.62 -12.26
N PHE A 175 -2.80 16.21 -11.29
CA PHE A 175 -3.25 15.93 -9.93
C PHE A 175 -3.65 17.19 -9.13
N LYS A 176 -3.30 18.38 -9.63
CA LYS A 176 -3.70 19.69 -9.07
C LYS A 176 -4.90 20.28 -9.82
N GLU A 177 -5.57 19.50 -10.68
CA GLU A 177 -6.69 19.94 -11.51
C GLU A 177 -6.32 21.05 -12.52
N THR A 178 -5.04 21.11 -12.93
CA THR A 178 -4.54 22.04 -13.93
C THR A 178 -4.59 21.41 -15.32
N GLU A 179 -5.03 22.18 -16.31
CA GLU A 179 -5.08 21.75 -17.71
C GLU A 179 -3.70 21.86 -18.37
N PHE A 180 -3.38 20.86 -19.19
CA PHE A 180 -2.19 20.91 -20.05
C PHE A 180 -2.50 21.57 -21.39
N PRO A 181 -1.58 22.37 -21.96
CA PRO A 181 -1.59 22.75 -23.36
C PRO A 181 -1.68 21.54 -24.31
N ASP A 182 -2.32 21.72 -25.46
CA ASP A 182 -2.61 20.64 -26.41
C ASP A 182 -1.39 20.15 -27.21
N ASP A 183 -0.34 20.97 -27.26
CA ASP A 183 0.92 20.75 -27.97
C ASP A 183 1.95 19.97 -27.16
N LEU A 184 1.74 19.79 -25.85
CA LEU A 184 2.67 19.06 -25.00
C LEU A 184 2.65 17.55 -25.25
N THR A 185 3.84 16.99 -25.21
CA THR A 185 4.11 15.56 -25.23
C THR A 185 4.14 14.97 -23.82
N VAL A 186 3.99 13.64 -23.71
CA VAL A 186 4.10 12.91 -22.45
C VAL A 186 5.46 13.13 -21.79
N GLY A 187 6.53 13.27 -22.58
CA GLY A 187 7.86 13.61 -22.08
C GLY A 187 7.86 14.94 -21.34
N GLU A 188 7.35 15.99 -21.99
CA GLU A 188 7.32 17.34 -21.43
C GLU A 188 6.37 17.46 -20.24
N ILE A 189 5.19 16.80 -20.29
CA ILE A 189 4.26 16.72 -19.16
C ILE A 189 4.95 16.09 -17.95
N TYR A 190 5.71 15.01 -18.17
CA TYR A 190 6.46 14.35 -17.11
C TYR A 190 7.52 15.30 -16.55
N ASP A 191 8.31 15.93 -17.42
CA ASP A 191 9.39 16.81 -16.98
C ASP A 191 8.84 18.03 -16.20
N GLN A 192 7.72 18.65 -16.62
CA GLN A 192 7.06 19.75 -15.89
C GLN A 192 6.54 19.36 -14.50
N VAL A 193 6.06 18.13 -14.34
CA VAL A 193 5.55 17.64 -13.05
C VAL A 193 6.68 17.30 -12.07
N TYR A 194 7.86 16.96 -12.58
CA TYR A 194 9.04 16.61 -11.77
C TYR A 194 10.07 17.74 -11.65
N ASP A 195 9.93 18.86 -12.37
CA ASP A 195 10.76 20.05 -12.22
C ASP A 195 10.38 20.82 -10.95
N VAL A 196 10.65 20.20 -9.79
CA VAL A 196 10.65 20.90 -8.50
C VAL A 196 11.94 21.72 -8.45
N GLN A 197 11.90 22.93 -9.02
CA GLN A 197 12.92 23.93 -8.75
C GLN A 197 12.83 24.35 -7.29
N VAL A 198 13.84 24.01 -6.51
CA VAL A 198 14.06 24.56 -5.17
C VAL A 198 14.73 25.93 -5.39
N SER A 199 14.01 27.01 -5.08
CA SER A 199 14.60 28.34 -4.86
C SER A 199 15.23 28.42 -3.47
#